data_AF-A0A9P0PZB0-F1
#
_entry.id   AF-A0A9P0PZB0-F1
#
_cell.length_a   1.000
_cell.length_b   1.000
_cell.length_c   1.000
_cell.angle_alpha   90.00
_cell.angle_beta   90.00
_cell.angle_gamma   90.00
#
_symmetry.space_group_name_H-M   'P 1'
#
loop_
_entity.id
_entity.type
_entity.pdbx_description
1 polymer ?
#
loop_
_entity_poly.entity_id
_entity_poly.type
_entity_poly.pdbx_seq_one_letter_code
_entity_poly.pdbx_strand_id
1 'polypeptide(L)'
;MRTTEFCVSGRHEQIRVYDQRKPNVLVNFYQPPTRPKSSVHATCAVYNWDGSEILGTYTDDTIYLFDQNCEPGQYIHKYRGHRNMATIKGVNFFGPKSEFIVSGSDCGNLYFWESNTEAIVQWVLADDKRVCFLQTVLYQKFQKRQSSM
;
A
#
# COMPACT_ATOMS: atom_id res chain seq x y z
N MET A 1 7.07 2.95 17.19
CA MET A 1 7.63 3.37 15.88
C MET A 1 9.08 2.98 15.78
N ARG A 2 9.43 2.08 14.84
CA ARG A 2 10.81 1.86 14.42
C ARG A 2 11.18 2.95 13.41
N THR A 3 11.53 4.13 13.92
CA THR A 3 11.73 5.36 13.11
C THR A 3 12.96 5.31 12.20
N THR A 4 13.66 4.18 12.13
CA THR A 4 14.88 4.00 11.34
C THR A 4 14.75 3.00 10.21
N GLU A 5 13.61 2.33 10.11
CA GLU A 5 13.35 1.40 9.01
C GLU A 5 12.63 2.10 7.85
N PHE A 6 12.94 1.68 6.63
CA PHE A 6 12.24 2.09 5.42
C PHE A 6 12.02 0.87 4.51
N CYS A 7 10.89 0.88 3.79
CA CYS A 7 10.56 -0.18 2.85
C CYS A 7 10.83 0.27 1.41
N VAL A 8 11.18 -0.69 0.56
CA VAL A 8 11.50 -0.50 -0.86
C VAL A 8 10.76 -1.55 -1.67
N SER A 9 10.01 -1.10 -2.66
CA SER A 9 9.33 -1.93 -3.67
C SER A 9 9.83 -1.57 -5.07
N GLY A 10 9.71 -2.49 -6.02
CA GLY A 10 10.13 -2.27 -7.41
C GLY A 10 9.86 -3.46 -8.31
N ARG A 11 10.66 -3.66 -9.37
CA ARG A 11 10.52 -4.80 -10.31
C ARG A 11 10.89 -6.17 -9.72
N HIS A 12 10.81 -6.33 -8.41
CA HIS A 12 11.01 -7.60 -7.71
C HIS A 12 9.69 -8.01 -7.04
N GLU A 13 9.52 -9.30 -6.79
CA GLU A 13 8.36 -9.84 -6.06
C GLU A 13 8.35 -9.46 -4.57
N GLN A 14 9.47 -8.94 -4.06
CA GLN A 14 9.68 -8.67 -2.65
C GLN A 14 9.60 -7.19 -2.38
N ILE A 15 8.88 -6.85 -1.32
CA ILE A 15 9.03 -5.59 -0.62
C ILE A 15 10.14 -5.81 0.41
N ARG A 16 11.19 -5.00 0.36
CA ARG A 16 12.37 -5.15 1.21
C ARG A 16 12.42 -4.05 2.25
N VAL A 17 12.83 -4.38 3.47
CA VAL A 17 12.98 -3.43 4.58
C VAL A 17 14.44 -3.32 4.95
N TYR A 18 14.89 -2.08 5.13
CA TYR A 18 16.26 -1.73 5.49
C TYR A 18 16.24 -0.78 6.69
N ASP A 19 17.29 -0.84 7.52
CA ASP A 19 17.54 0.17 8.55
C ASP A 19 18.51 1.22 8.00
N GLN A 20 18.15 2.51 8.07
CA GLN A 20 18.96 3.63 7.60
C GLN A 20 20.35 3.72 8.27
N ARG A 21 20.51 3.18 9.48
CA ARG A 21 21.79 3.13 10.21
C ARG A 21 22.74 2.08 9.61
N LYS A 22 22.20 1.08 8.91
CA LYS A 22 22.94 -0.01 8.25
C LYS A 22 22.27 -0.37 6.92
N PRO A 23 22.24 0.55 5.94
CA PRO A 23 21.38 0.45 4.75
C PRO A 23 21.76 -0.70 3.81
N ASN A 24 22.95 -1.28 3.97
CA ASN A 24 23.43 -2.40 3.16
C ASN A 24 22.98 -3.77 3.67
N VAL A 25 22.28 -3.83 4.81
CA VAL A 25 21.79 -5.08 5.40
C VAL A 25 20.28 -5.14 5.28
N LEU A 26 19.77 -6.19 4.62
CA LEU A 26 18.34 -6.47 4.57
C LEU A 26 17.87 -6.85 5.98
N VAL A 27 16.89 -6.10 6.50
CA VAL A 27 16.29 -6.36 7.82
C VAL A 27 15.19 -7.40 7.69
N ASN A 28 14.28 -7.19 6.73
CA ASN A 28 13.19 -8.11 6.45
C ASN A 28 12.73 -7.99 4.99
N PHE A 29 11.93 -8.94 4.53
CA PHE A 29 11.23 -8.84 3.26
C PHE A 29 9.85 -9.49 3.31
N TYR A 30 8.94 -8.98 2.50
CA TYR A 30 7.57 -9.47 2.37
C TYR A 30 7.27 -9.77 0.91
N GLN A 31 6.52 -10.83 0.66
CA GLN A 31 6.13 -11.24 -0.68
C GLN A 31 4.79 -11.99 -0.61
N PRO A 32 3.97 -11.93 -1.67
CA PRO A 32 2.75 -12.72 -1.74
C PRO A 32 3.11 -14.22 -1.85
N PRO A 33 2.14 -15.12 -1.63
CA PRO A 33 2.35 -16.55 -1.85
C PRO A 33 2.81 -16.82 -3.29
N THR A 34 3.84 -17.65 -3.44
CA THR A 34 4.44 -18.01 -4.72
C THR A 34 3.39 -18.66 -5.62
N ARG A 35 3.10 -18.03 -6.78
CA ARG A 35 2.22 -18.63 -7.79
C ARG A 35 3.07 -19.33 -8.85
N PRO A 36 2.76 -20.58 -9.23
CA PRO A 36 3.60 -21.37 -10.16
C PRO A 36 3.81 -20.78 -11.56
N LYS A 37 3.03 -19.76 -11.96
CA LYS A 37 2.94 -19.29 -13.35
C LYS A 37 2.98 -17.77 -13.55
N SER A 38 3.22 -16.97 -12.52
CA SER A 38 3.21 -15.50 -12.69
C SER A 38 4.33 -14.83 -11.90
N SER A 39 5.26 -14.21 -12.62
CA SER A 39 6.17 -13.20 -12.09
C SER A 39 5.35 -11.96 -11.72
N VAL A 40 5.13 -11.75 -10.43
CA VAL A 40 4.47 -10.55 -9.90
C VAL A 40 5.52 -9.61 -9.33
N HIS A 41 5.32 -8.31 -9.49
CA HIS A 41 6.26 -7.31 -8.98
C HIS A 41 5.53 -6.30 -8.11
N ALA A 42 6.17 -5.89 -7.01
CA ALA A 42 5.64 -4.89 -6.10
C ALA A 42 5.77 -3.49 -6.72
N THR A 43 4.67 -2.82 -7.04
CA THR A 43 4.69 -1.51 -7.68
C THR A 43 4.83 -0.36 -6.68
N CYS A 44 4.32 -0.53 -5.46
CA CYS A 44 4.38 0.45 -4.39
C CYS A 44 4.31 -0.28 -3.03
N ALA A 45 4.93 0.32 -2.00
CA ALA A 45 4.85 -0.14 -0.63
C ALA A 45 4.79 1.06 0.32
N VAL A 46 3.95 0.97 1.35
CA VAL A 46 3.79 2.02 2.38
C VAL A 46 3.58 1.40 3.75
N TYR A 47 4.11 2.04 4.78
CA TYR A 47 3.82 1.67 6.18
C TYR A 47 2.48 2.23 6.64
N ASN A 48 1.83 1.52 7.56
CA ASN A 48 0.69 2.05 8.31
C ASN A 48 1.15 3.12 9.33
N TRP A 49 0.19 3.71 10.05
CA TRP A 49 0.43 4.87 10.91
C TRP A 49 1.44 4.64 12.05
N ASP A 50 1.57 3.42 12.58
CA ASP A 50 2.50 3.08 13.68
C ASP A 50 3.75 2.30 13.23
N GLY A 51 3.77 1.84 11.98
CA GLY A 51 4.83 1.07 11.35
C GLY A 51 4.78 -0.43 11.66
N SER A 52 3.68 -0.94 12.20
CA SER A 52 3.51 -2.38 12.45
C SER A 52 3.18 -3.19 11.20
N GLU A 53 2.61 -2.55 10.19
CA GLU A 53 2.15 -3.21 8.96
C GLU A 53 2.67 -2.50 7.72
N ILE A 54 2.81 -3.28 6.63
CA ILE A 54 3.21 -2.79 5.32
C ILE A 54 2.15 -3.17 4.29
N LEU A 55 1.68 -2.17 3.56
CA LEU A 55 0.77 -2.35 2.45
C LEU A 55 1.56 -2.35 1.14
N GLY A 56 1.28 -3.31 0.28
CA GLY A 56 1.98 -3.51 -1.00
C GLY A 56 1.03 -3.72 -2.17
N THR A 57 1.19 -2.98 -3.25
CA THR A 57 0.49 -3.21 -4.53
C THR A 57 1.32 -4.05 -5.47
N TYR A 58 0.67 -4.92 -6.24
CA TYR A 58 1.33 -5.82 -7.18
C TYR A 58 0.72 -5.71 -8.58
N THR A 59 1.47 -6.15 -9.59
CA THR A 59 1.07 -6.17 -11.00
C THR A 59 -0.05 -7.17 -11.34
N ASP A 60 -0.56 -7.93 -10.36
CA ASP A 60 -1.66 -8.89 -10.53
C ASP A 60 -3.01 -8.36 -10.01
N ASP A 61 -3.20 -7.04 -10.05
CA ASP A 61 -4.41 -6.35 -9.59
C ASP A 61 -4.75 -6.58 -8.11
N THR A 62 -3.74 -6.97 -7.32
CA THR A 62 -3.92 -7.28 -5.90
C THR A 62 -3.09 -6.34 -5.02
N ILE A 63 -3.69 -5.94 -3.90
CA ILE A 63 -3.03 -5.24 -2.80
C ILE A 63 -2.96 -6.21 -1.63
N TYR A 64 -1.80 -6.31 -0.99
CA TYR A 64 -1.56 -7.17 0.17
C TYR A 64 -1.16 -6.32 1.37
N LEU A 65 -1.68 -6.67 2.54
CA LEU A 65 -1.24 -6.12 3.83
C LEU A 65 -0.45 -7.19 4.57
N PHE A 66 0.75 -6.83 5.00
CA PHE A 66 1.69 -7.68 5.70
C PHE A 66 1.88 -7.18 7.13
N ASP A 67 1.81 -8.08 8.11
CA ASP A 67 2.28 -7.79 9.47
C ASP A 67 3.80 -7.90 9.50
N GLN A 68 4.46 -7.09 10.33
CA GLN A 68 5.91 -7.18 10.49
C GLN A 68 6.41 -8.55 11.00
N ASN A 69 5.55 -9.33 11.65
CA ASN A 69 5.84 -10.65 12.19
C ASN A 69 5.35 -11.79 11.28
N CYS A 70 4.79 -11.47 10.11
CA CYS A 70 4.41 -12.50 9.15
C CYS A 70 5.65 -13.19 8.58
N GLU A 71 5.57 -14.52 8.45
CA GLU A 71 6.57 -15.29 7.71
C GLU A 71 6.54 -14.95 6.22
N PRO A 72 7.66 -15.11 5.50
CA PRO A 72 7.70 -14.91 4.05
C PRO A 72 6.62 -15.72 3.32
N GLY A 73 5.87 -15.07 2.43
CA GLY A 73 4.76 -15.69 1.69
C GLY A 73 3.42 -15.69 2.42
N GLN A 74 3.34 -15.16 3.65
CA GLN A 74 2.09 -14.92 4.36
C GLN A 74 1.66 -13.45 4.28
N TYR A 75 0.37 -13.19 4.46
CA TYR A 75 -0.22 -11.85 4.52
C TYR A 75 -1.43 -11.86 5.47
N ILE A 76 -1.79 -10.69 6.00
CA ILE A 76 -2.97 -10.54 6.87
C ILE A 76 -4.23 -10.38 6.00
N HIS A 77 -4.16 -9.46 5.04
CA HIS A 77 -5.31 -9.06 4.22
C HIS A 77 -4.98 -8.94 2.74
N LYS A 78 -6.01 -9.08 1.91
CA LYS A 78 -5.89 -9.05 0.45
C LYS A 78 -7.04 -8.30 -0.21
N TYR A 79 -6.73 -7.14 -0.78
CA TYR A 79 -7.73 -6.26 -1.40
C TYR A 79 -7.74 -6.42 -2.93
N ARG A 80 -8.95 -6.54 -3.48
CA ARG A 80 -9.22 -6.77 -4.91
C ARG A 80 -10.35 -5.87 -5.41
N GLY A 81 -10.53 -5.82 -6.72
CA GLY A 81 -11.59 -5.05 -7.39
C GLY A 81 -11.08 -3.86 -8.19
N HIS A 82 -9.91 -3.33 -7.83
CA HIS A 82 -9.17 -2.39 -8.68
C HIS A 82 -8.46 -3.12 -9.82
N ARG A 83 -8.12 -2.41 -10.89
CA ARG A 83 -7.43 -2.95 -12.07
C ARG A 83 -6.06 -2.31 -12.22
N ASN A 84 -5.01 -3.11 -12.38
CA ASN A 84 -3.60 -2.73 -12.47
C ASN A 84 -2.88 -3.29 -13.71
N MET A 85 -3.20 -2.73 -14.88
CA MET A 85 -2.71 -3.23 -16.17
C MET A 85 -1.52 -2.47 -16.77
N ALA A 86 -1.39 -1.15 -16.56
CA ALA A 86 -0.48 -0.35 -17.39
C ALA A 86 0.40 0.65 -16.62
N THR A 87 0.08 0.97 -15.37
CA THR A 87 0.72 2.09 -14.65
C THR A 87 1.25 1.69 -13.28
N ILE A 88 2.25 2.41 -12.77
CA ILE A 88 2.66 2.29 -11.36
C ILE A 88 1.53 2.88 -10.51
N LYS A 89 0.94 2.05 -9.66
CA LYS A 89 -0.18 2.45 -8.80
C LYS A 89 0.30 2.77 -7.42
N GLY A 90 -0.01 3.99 -7.00
CA GLY A 90 0.05 4.35 -5.60
C GLY A 90 -1.08 3.66 -4.85
N VAL A 91 -0.75 3.12 -3.68
CA VAL A 91 -1.70 2.80 -2.63
C VAL A 91 -1.32 3.61 -1.41
N ASN A 92 -2.30 3.97 -0.59
CA ASN A 92 -2.02 4.56 0.70
C ASN A 92 -3.03 4.13 1.75
N PHE A 93 -2.65 4.32 3.01
CA PHE A 93 -3.59 4.32 4.11
C PHE A 93 -4.33 5.66 4.18
N PHE A 94 -5.54 5.60 4.72
CA PHE A 94 -6.39 6.75 4.97
C PHE A 94 -7.04 6.63 6.36
N GLY A 95 -7.23 7.78 7.00
CA GLY A 95 -7.66 7.87 8.40
C GLY A 95 -6.48 8.04 9.38
N PRO A 96 -6.73 8.58 10.59
CA PRO A 96 -5.70 8.87 11.58
C PRO A 96 -4.98 7.62 12.11
N LYS A 97 -5.58 6.44 11.97
CA LYS A 97 -5.03 5.15 12.41
C LYS A 97 -5.05 4.11 11.31
N SER A 98 -4.92 4.53 10.05
CA SER A 98 -4.89 3.62 8.89
C SER A 98 -6.14 2.74 8.76
N GLU A 99 -7.30 3.23 9.18
CA GLU A 99 -8.57 2.46 9.17
C GLU A 99 -9.05 2.11 7.76
N PHE A 100 -8.57 2.85 6.76
CA PHE A 100 -8.94 2.68 5.36
C PHE A 100 -7.72 2.57 4.46
N ILE A 101 -7.93 1.99 3.29
CA ILE A 101 -6.96 1.90 2.22
C ILE A 101 -7.54 2.58 0.98
N VAL A 102 -6.70 3.34 0.27
CA VAL A 102 -7.06 4.01 -0.98
C VAL A 102 -6.11 3.60 -2.09
N SER A 103 -6.66 3.28 -3.27
CA SER A 103 -5.90 2.92 -4.48
C SER A 103 -6.51 3.48 -5.74
N GLY A 104 -5.66 3.85 -6.70
CA GLY A 104 -6.04 4.36 -8.02
C GLY A 104 -6.10 3.25 -9.07
N SER A 105 -7.21 3.17 -9.81
CA SER A 105 -7.42 2.13 -10.83
C SER A 105 -7.21 2.64 -12.27
N ASP A 106 -6.89 1.73 -13.19
CA ASP A 106 -6.65 2.05 -14.61
C ASP A 106 -7.98 2.28 -15.34
N CYS A 107 -9.11 2.02 -14.65
CA CYS A 107 -10.44 2.38 -15.11
C CYS A 107 -10.83 3.83 -14.76
N GLY A 108 -9.95 4.63 -14.16
CA GLY A 108 -10.26 6.02 -13.76
C GLY A 108 -10.95 6.16 -12.40
N ASN A 109 -11.25 5.03 -11.74
CA ASN A 109 -11.86 5.00 -10.41
C ASN A 109 -10.80 4.97 -9.31
N LEU A 110 -11.07 5.69 -8.23
CA LEU A 110 -10.45 5.49 -6.92
C LEU A 110 -11.30 4.52 -6.12
N TYR A 111 -10.65 3.63 -5.38
CA TYR A 111 -11.32 2.67 -4.51
C TYR A 111 -10.89 2.90 -3.07
N PHE A 112 -11.84 2.75 -2.16
CA PHE A 112 -11.64 2.79 -0.73
C PHE A 112 -12.06 1.44 -0.14
N TRP A 113 -11.15 0.84 0.62
CA TRP A 113 -11.43 -0.35 1.42
C TRP A 113 -11.36 0.00 2.89
N GLU A 114 -12.19 -0.66 3.69
CA GLU A 114 -11.91 -0.76 5.13
C GLU A 114 -10.77 -1.77 5.34
N SER A 115 -9.76 -1.41 6.14
CA SER A 115 -8.52 -2.19 6.26
C SER A 115 -8.75 -3.60 6.78
N ASN A 116 -9.64 -3.76 7.77
CA ASN A 116 -9.78 -5.02 8.52
C ASN A 116 -10.76 -6.01 7.88
N THR A 117 -11.81 -5.52 7.20
CA THR A 117 -12.81 -6.41 6.58
C THR A 117 -12.58 -6.67 5.11
N GLU A 118 -11.62 -5.98 4.48
CA GLU A 118 -11.37 -6.02 3.03
C GLU A 118 -12.54 -5.52 2.18
N ALA A 119 -13.58 -4.96 2.80
CA ALA A 119 -14.78 -4.51 2.13
C ALA A 119 -14.52 -3.19 1.39
N ILE A 120 -14.95 -3.12 0.13
CA ILE A 120 -15.02 -1.84 -0.59
C ILE A 120 -16.14 -1.03 0.03
N VAL A 121 -15.78 0.06 0.70
CA VAL A 121 -16.73 0.98 1.34
C VAL A 121 -17.14 2.12 0.42
N GLN A 122 -16.30 2.46 -0.55
CA GLN A 122 -16.58 3.51 -1.54
C GLN A 122 -15.72 3.34 -2.79
N TRP A 123 -16.20 3.87 -3.91
CA TRP A 123 -15.38 4.14 -5.09
C TRP A 123 -15.85 5.43 -5.77
N VAL A 124 -14.92 6.16 -6.37
CA VAL A 124 -15.18 7.48 -6.98
C VAL A 124 -14.54 7.53 -8.36
N LEU A 125 -15.30 7.92 -9.38
CA LEU A 125 -14.72 8.25 -10.69
C LEU A 125 -13.91 9.55 -10.53
N ALA A 126 -12.59 9.46 -10.61
CA ALA A 126 -11.69 10.59 -10.39
C ALA A 126 -11.15 11.17 -11.70
N ASP A 127 -10.99 10.35 -12.73
CA ASP A 127 -10.55 10.77 -14.06
C ASP A 127 -11.26 9.93 -15.13
N ASP A 128 -11.75 10.59 -16.15
CA ASP A 128 -12.37 10.02 -17.35
C ASP A 128 -11.33 9.46 -18.34
N LYS A 129 -10.04 9.72 -18.10
CA LYS A 129 -8.89 9.09 -18.79
C LYS A 129 -8.07 8.24 -17.82
N ARG A 130 -7.40 7.22 -18.38
CA ARG A 130 -6.53 6.32 -17.60
C ARG A 130 -5.37 7.12 -17.01
N VAL A 131 -5.40 7.37 -15.70
CA VAL A 131 -4.25 7.41 -14.75
C VAL A 131 -4.73 8.05 -13.46
N CYS A 132 -4.42 7.44 -12.30
CA CYS A 132 -4.46 8.13 -11.02
C CYS A 132 -3.19 7.79 -10.24
N PHE A 133 -2.16 8.64 -10.34
CA PHE A 133 -1.09 8.63 -9.34
C PHE A 133 -1.69 9.20 -8.06
N LEU A 134 -1.91 8.35 -7.05
CA LEU A 134 -2.32 8.81 -5.74
C LEU A 134 -1.11 9.41 -5.03
N GLN A 135 -0.91 10.71 -5.16
CA GLN A 135 -0.18 11.45 -4.14
C GLN A 135 -1.18 11.82 -3.05
N THR A 136 -1.26 11.02 -1.99
CA THR A 136 -1.96 11.46 -0.78
C THR A 136 -1.21 12.66 -0.24
N VAL A 137 -1.65 13.87 -0.57
CA VAL A 137 -1.18 15.08 0.08
C VAL A 137 -1.65 14.95 1.53
N LEU A 138 -0.67 14.72 2.40
CA LEU A 138 -0.80 14.51 3.83
C LEU A 138 -1.95 15.30 4.44
N TYR A 139 -2.67 14.61 5.31
CA TYR A 139 -3.67 15.06 6.29
C TYR A 139 -3.17 16.18 7.25
N GLN A 140 -2.14 16.96 6.89
CA GLN A 140 -1.62 18.06 7.71
C GLN A 140 -2.44 19.36 7.60
N LYS A 141 -3.33 19.51 6.60
CA LYS A 141 -4.15 20.73 6.45
C LYS A 141 -5.46 20.74 7.23
N PHE A 142 -5.99 19.60 7.66
CA PHE A 142 -7.29 19.57 8.36
C PHE A 142 -7.17 19.81 9.87
N GLN A 143 -6.07 19.39 10.51
CA GLN A 143 -5.88 19.62 11.95
C GLN A 143 -5.57 21.08 12.31
N LYS A 144 -4.98 21.88 11.41
CA LYS A 144 -4.76 23.32 11.63
C LYS A 144 -6.04 24.16 11.58
N ARG A 145 -7.16 23.64 11.09
CA ARG A 145 -8.44 24.37 11.04
C ARG A 145 -9.35 24.11 12.24
N GLN A 146 -9.03 23.14 13.10
CA GLN A 146 -9.82 22.85 14.31
C GLN A 146 -9.13 23.23 15.62
N SER A 147 -7.95 23.85 15.56
CA SER A 147 -7.23 24.39 16.73
C SER A 147 -7.25 25.93 16.78
N SER A 148 -8.10 26.56 15.97
CA SER A 148 -8.39 28.00 16.03
C SER A 148 -9.89 28.21 16.26
N MET A 149 -10.34 27.93 17.48
CA MET A 149 -11.55 28.49 18.06
C MET A 149 -11.42 28.53 19.58
#